data_AF-A0A0U2R7I1-F1
#
_entry.id   AF-A0A0U2R7I1-F1
#
_cell.length_a   1.000
_cell.length_b   1.000
_cell.length_c   1.000
_cell.angle_alpha   90.00
_cell.angle_beta   90.00
_cell.angle_gamma   90.00
#
_symmetry.space_group_name_H-M   'P 1'
#
loop_
_entity.id
_entity.type
_entity.pdbx_description
1 polymer ?
#
loop_
_entity_poly.entity_id
_entity_poly.type
_entity_poly.pdbx_seq_one_letter_code
_entity_poly.pdbx_strand_id
1 'polypeptide(L)'
;SKIVRLNREGDLPGYATYVARGLYEVNGGAEALAAKLDELCAEISTAIEGGARIIVLSDRHSNAEVAPIPSLLFTAAVHHHLVREKSRTQVGLIVEAGDVREVHHVAVLIGYGAAAVNPYLAIESVEDLARSGVYTTVEPEKAVTNVVKALGKGVLKVMSKMGVSTVASYTGAQIFEALGLSRELVDRYFTGTTSKLGGVTLEQLAEEIRDRHLRAYPADGIPLAHRLLPVGGEYQWRREGEPHLFDPETVFRLQHSTRSGRYDIFKQYTHHIDTQAERLMTLRGLLKFKGGRSPISIEEVEPVSEIVKRFSTGAMSYGSISLEAHQTLAIAMNKLGGKSNTGEGGEDKDRLYDLERRSAVKQVASGRFGVTSDYLTNATDLQIKMAQGAKPGEGGQLPGQKVYPWVAKTRHSTPGVGLISPPPHHDIYSIEDLKQLIHDLKCANPSARVHVKLVAE
;
A
#
# COMPACT_ATOMS: atom_id res chain seq x y z
N SER A 1 -27.12 -7.42 -14.64
CA SER A 1 -27.30 -7.10 -13.21
C SER A 1 -28.76 -7.28 -12.79
N LYS A 2 -29.04 -7.99 -11.68
CA LYS A 2 -30.41 -8.18 -11.13
C LYS A 2 -31.04 -6.87 -10.68
N ILE A 3 -30.22 -5.89 -10.26
CA ILE A 3 -30.65 -4.61 -9.71
C ILE A 3 -31.32 -3.72 -10.76
N VAL A 4 -30.75 -3.65 -11.97
CA VAL A 4 -31.29 -2.87 -13.09
C VAL A 4 -32.71 -3.32 -13.49
N ARG A 5 -33.10 -4.55 -13.13
CA ARG A 5 -34.41 -5.12 -13.45
C ARG A 5 -35.38 -5.14 -12.25
N LEU A 6 -34.99 -4.62 -11.09
CA LEU A 6 -35.81 -4.67 -9.87
C LEU A 6 -37.14 -3.92 -10.03
N ASN A 7 -37.12 -2.74 -10.64
CA ASN A 7 -38.32 -1.93 -10.89
C ASN A 7 -38.80 -2.04 -12.35
N ARG A 8 -38.63 -3.21 -12.99
CA ARG A 8 -39.00 -3.38 -14.40
C ARG A 8 -40.52 -3.27 -14.61
N GLU A 9 -41.30 -3.63 -13.60
CA GLU A 9 -42.77 -3.60 -13.63
C GLU A 9 -43.35 -2.26 -13.14
N GLY A 10 -42.51 -1.33 -12.65
CA GLY A 10 -42.92 0.02 -12.22
C GLY A 10 -43.58 0.08 -10.84
N ASP A 11 -43.66 -1.04 -10.14
CA ASP A 11 -44.28 -1.25 -8.83
C ASP A 11 -43.36 -0.87 -7.65
N LEU A 12 -42.08 -0.65 -7.91
CA LEU A 12 -41.03 -0.42 -6.93
C LEU A 12 -40.26 0.90 -7.22
N PRO A 13 -40.93 2.08 -7.15
CA PRO A 13 -40.33 3.37 -7.52
C PRO A 13 -39.06 3.71 -6.75
N GLY A 14 -38.91 3.23 -5.50
CA GLY A 14 -37.68 3.38 -4.71
C GLY A 14 -36.45 2.64 -5.28
N TYR A 15 -36.64 1.78 -6.28
CA TYR A 15 -35.60 1.01 -6.97
C TYR A 15 -35.45 1.42 -8.44
N ALA A 16 -36.06 2.55 -8.85
CA ALA A 16 -35.84 3.11 -10.18
C ALA A 16 -34.34 3.32 -10.42
N THR A 17 -33.82 2.66 -11.46
CA THR A 17 -32.40 2.55 -11.73
C THR A 17 -32.05 3.24 -13.03
N TYR A 18 -31.00 4.05 -13.02
CA TYR A 18 -30.38 4.61 -14.22
C TYR A 18 -29.00 3.99 -14.43
N VAL A 19 -28.64 3.67 -15.68
CA VAL A 19 -27.32 3.14 -16.02
C VAL A 19 -26.57 4.17 -16.84
N ALA A 20 -25.59 4.83 -16.23
CA ALA A 20 -24.72 5.79 -16.88
C ALA A 20 -23.51 5.06 -17.47
N ARG A 21 -23.31 5.21 -18.78
CA ARG A 21 -22.23 4.53 -19.53
C ARG A 21 -20.97 5.39 -19.52
N GLY A 22 -20.01 5.03 -18.67
CA GLY A 22 -18.71 5.71 -18.53
C GLY A 22 -17.75 5.39 -19.67
N LEU A 23 -18.14 5.69 -20.92
CA LEU A 23 -17.33 5.47 -22.12
C LEU A 23 -17.16 6.80 -22.88
N TYR A 24 -15.97 7.07 -23.40
CA TYR A 24 -15.66 8.27 -24.17
C TYR A 24 -14.87 7.96 -25.45
N GLU A 25 -14.94 8.85 -26.43
CA GLU A 25 -14.16 8.76 -27.68
C GLU A 25 -12.66 8.86 -27.39
N VAL A 26 -11.94 7.74 -27.53
CA VAL A 26 -10.54 7.64 -27.06
C VAL A 26 -9.61 8.59 -27.81
N ASN A 27 -9.89 8.82 -29.09
CA ASN A 27 -9.08 9.68 -29.96
C ASN A 27 -9.30 11.18 -29.69
N GLY A 28 -10.37 11.54 -28.97
CA GLY A 28 -10.63 12.93 -28.58
C GLY A 28 -9.81 13.40 -27.36
N GLY A 29 -8.99 12.52 -26.77
CA GLY A 29 -8.06 12.89 -25.71
C GLY A 29 -8.73 13.44 -24.44
N ALA A 30 -8.02 14.36 -23.78
CA ALA A 30 -8.44 14.94 -22.50
C ALA A 30 -9.75 15.74 -22.61
N GLU A 31 -9.94 16.46 -23.72
CA GLU A 31 -11.13 17.27 -23.97
C GLU A 31 -12.38 16.40 -24.08
N ALA A 32 -12.31 15.29 -24.84
CA ALA A 32 -13.43 14.35 -24.93
C ALA A 32 -13.70 13.64 -23.61
N LEU A 33 -12.66 13.29 -22.85
CA LEU A 33 -12.80 12.71 -21.50
C LEU A 33 -13.51 13.70 -20.55
N ALA A 34 -13.07 14.96 -20.52
CA ALA A 34 -13.67 16.00 -19.69
C ALA A 34 -15.12 16.27 -20.08
N ALA A 35 -15.38 16.47 -21.37
CA ALA A 35 -16.72 16.73 -21.89
C ALA A 35 -17.67 15.57 -21.58
N LYS A 36 -17.19 14.32 -21.71
CA LYS A 36 -18.00 13.15 -21.39
C LYS A 36 -18.32 13.04 -19.91
N LEU A 37 -17.38 13.37 -19.03
CA LEU A 37 -17.64 13.44 -17.59
C LEU A 37 -18.71 14.48 -17.25
N ASP A 38 -18.63 15.67 -17.86
CA ASP A 38 -19.61 16.75 -17.65
C ASP A 38 -21.01 16.34 -18.19
N GLU A 39 -21.07 15.72 -19.37
CA GLU A 39 -22.29 15.16 -19.96
C GLU A 39 -22.94 14.11 -19.05
N LEU A 40 -22.16 13.14 -18.57
CA LEU A 40 -22.64 12.08 -17.68
C LEU A 40 -23.13 12.64 -16.34
N CYS A 41 -22.48 13.67 -15.81
CA CYS A 41 -22.93 14.35 -14.59
C CYS A 41 -24.32 14.99 -14.79
N ALA A 42 -24.51 15.73 -15.89
CA ALA A 42 -25.79 16.36 -16.21
C ALA A 42 -26.90 15.33 -16.48
N GLU A 43 -26.59 14.27 -17.25
CA GLU A 43 -27.50 13.16 -17.54
C GLU A 43 -27.97 12.47 -16.25
N ILE A 44 -27.06 12.23 -15.31
CA ILE A 44 -27.40 11.64 -14.01
C ILE A 44 -28.30 12.57 -13.21
N SER A 45 -28.04 13.88 -13.18
CA SER A 45 -28.92 14.85 -12.51
C SER A 45 -30.33 14.82 -13.10
N THR A 46 -30.47 14.81 -14.42
CA THR A 46 -31.77 14.66 -15.10
C THR A 46 -32.45 13.32 -14.76
N ALA A 47 -31.70 12.23 -14.69
CA ALA A 47 -32.26 10.93 -14.31
C ALA A 47 -32.80 10.92 -12.87
N ILE A 48 -32.14 11.64 -11.95
CA ILE A 48 -32.58 11.77 -10.54
C ILE A 48 -33.88 12.57 -10.45
N GLU A 49 -33.98 13.67 -11.19
CA GLU A 49 -35.21 14.46 -11.33
C GLU A 49 -36.34 13.61 -11.94
N GLY A 50 -36.02 12.77 -12.92
CA GLY A 50 -36.91 11.76 -13.51
C GLY A 50 -37.27 10.60 -12.56
N GLY A 51 -36.80 10.60 -11.32
CA GLY A 51 -37.19 9.65 -10.28
C GLY A 51 -36.19 8.52 -10.01
N ALA A 52 -35.03 8.49 -10.66
CA ALA A 52 -34.01 7.48 -10.38
C ALA A 52 -33.48 7.60 -8.94
N ARG A 53 -33.34 6.46 -8.26
CA ARG A 53 -32.81 6.36 -6.87
C ARG A 53 -31.57 5.48 -6.79
N ILE A 54 -31.28 4.72 -7.84
CA ILE A 54 -30.05 3.93 -7.98
C ILE A 54 -29.37 4.35 -9.28
N ILE A 55 -28.12 4.79 -9.20
CA ILE A 55 -27.31 5.11 -10.38
C ILE A 55 -26.22 4.05 -10.50
N VAL A 56 -26.20 3.35 -11.62
CA VAL A 56 -25.15 2.39 -11.97
C VAL A 56 -24.16 3.08 -12.88
N LEU A 57 -22.94 3.28 -12.39
CA LEU A 57 -21.80 3.78 -13.15
C LEU A 57 -21.12 2.57 -13.79
N SER A 58 -21.26 2.39 -15.10
CA SER A 58 -20.79 1.19 -15.79
C SER A 58 -19.78 1.51 -16.88
N ASP A 59 -18.65 0.79 -16.88
CA ASP A 59 -17.63 0.85 -17.94
C ASP A 59 -17.78 -0.26 -19.01
N ARG A 60 -18.87 -1.04 -18.94
CA ARG A 60 -19.12 -2.13 -19.89
C ARG A 60 -19.28 -1.59 -21.31
N HIS A 61 -18.97 -2.46 -22.27
CA HIS A 61 -19.14 -2.23 -23.72
C HIS A 61 -18.14 -1.24 -24.34
N SER A 62 -16.95 -1.09 -23.76
CA SER A 62 -15.82 -0.52 -24.49
C SER A 62 -15.54 -1.32 -25.77
N ASN A 63 -15.14 -0.62 -26.83
CA ASN A 63 -14.84 -1.18 -28.15
C ASN A 63 -13.65 -0.43 -28.77
N ALA A 64 -13.39 -0.62 -30.06
CA ALA A 64 -12.26 -0.01 -30.76
C ALA A 64 -12.33 1.53 -30.90
N GLU A 65 -13.49 2.16 -30.65
CA GLU A 65 -13.71 3.61 -30.77
C GLU A 65 -13.79 4.28 -29.39
N VAL A 66 -14.45 3.62 -28.43
CA VAL A 66 -14.68 4.18 -27.10
C VAL A 66 -13.91 3.45 -25.99
N ALA A 67 -13.19 4.22 -25.19
CA ALA A 67 -12.46 3.75 -24.03
C ALA A 67 -13.27 3.92 -22.73
N PRO A 68 -13.05 3.03 -21.74
CA PRO A 68 -13.67 3.19 -20.43
C PRO A 68 -13.04 4.37 -19.67
N ILE A 69 -13.89 5.19 -19.05
CA ILE A 69 -13.46 6.17 -18.05
C ILE A 69 -13.01 5.40 -16.80
N PRO A 70 -11.82 5.67 -16.22
CA PRO A 70 -11.36 5.00 -15.00
C PRO A 70 -12.43 5.07 -13.91
N SER A 71 -12.75 3.93 -13.31
CA SER A 71 -13.93 3.80 -12.45
C SER A 71 -13.87 4.74 -11.25
N LEU A 72 -12.67 4.96 -10.70
CA LEU A 72 -12.43 5.90 -9.60
C LEU A 72 -12.68 7.35 -10.01
N LEU A 73 -12.18 7.77 -11.18
CA LEU A 73 -12.39 9.13 -11.70
C LEU A 73 -13.88 9.38 -11.95
N PHE A 74 -14.56 8.43 -12.59
CA PHE A 74 -16.00 8.55 -12.86
C PHE A 74 -16.83 8.61 -11.57
N THR A 75 -16.53 7.72 -10.61
CA THR A 75 -17.23 7.66 -9.32
C THR A 75 -17.05 8.96 -8.54
N ALA A 76 -15.81 9.46 -8.44
CA ALA A 76 -15.52 10.67 -7.70
C ALA A 76 -16.13 11.91 -8.38
N ALA A 77 -16.03 12.03 -9.71
CA ALA A 77 -16.66 13.10 -10.48
C ALA A 77 -18.16 13.21 -10.20
N VAL A 78 -18.89 12.08 -10.33
CA VAL A 78 -20.33 12.02 -10.06
C VAL A 78 -20.63 12.28 -8.58
N HIS A 79 -19.88 11.66 -7.67
CA HIS A 79 -20.09 11.86 -6.23
C HIS A 79 -19.99 13.33 -5.85
N HIS A 80 -18.93 14.02 -6.26
CA HIS A 80 -18.70 15.42 -5.94
C HIS A 80 -19.67 16.35 -6.67
N HIS A 81 -20.04 16.03 -7.91
CA HIS A 81 -21.09 16.74 -8.64
C HIS A 81 -22.41 16.75 -7.87
N LEU A 82 -22.90 15.57 -7.49
CA LEU A 82 -24.15 15.43 -6.75
C LEU A 82 -24.09 16.05 -5.34
N VAL A 83 -22.90 16.12 -4.72
CA VAL A 83 -22.71 16.84 -3.45
C VAL A 83 -22.87 18.35 -3.67
N ARG A 84 -22.26 18.91 -4.72
CA ARG A 84 -22.41 20.35 -5.06
C ARG A 84 -23.85 20.72 -5.37
N GLU A 85 -24.59 19.84 -6.05
CA GLU A 85 -26.01 20.02 -6.35
C GLU A 85 -26.96 19.67 -5.21
N LYS A 86 -26.44 19.17 -4.07
CA LYS A 86 -27.24 18.72 -2.90
C LYS A 86 -28.23 17.60 -3.23
N SER A 87 -27.98 16.84 -4.29
CA SER A 87 -28.78 15.69 -4.75
C SER A 87 -28.19 14.35 -4.30
N ARG A 88 -26.95 14.31 -3.79
CA ARG A 88 -26.24 13.07 -3.42
C ARG A 88 -27.02 12.18 -2.43
N THR A 89 -27.76 12.75 -1.48
CA THR A 89 -28.52 11.99 -0.47
C THR A 89 -29.74 11.25 -1.04
N GLN A 90 -30.14 11.57 -2.28
CA GLN A 90 -31.32 10.99 -2.91
C GLN A 90 -31.04 9.67 -3.61
N VAL A 91 -29.76 9.30 -3.78
CA VAL A 91 -29.36 8.15 -4.60
C VAL A 91 -28.32 7.23 -3.96
N GLY A 92 -28.38 5.94 -4.33
CA GLY A 92 -27.26 5.01 -4.19
C GLY A 92 -26.41 4.97 -5.46
N LEU A 93 -25.08 4.99 -5.32
CA LEU A 93 -24.15 4.80 -6.44
C LEU A 93 -23.64 3.36 -6.45
N ILE A 94 -23.82 2.65 -7.56
CA ILE A 94 -23.28 1.31 -7.78
C ILE A 94 -22.24 1.40 -8.89
N VAL A 95 -21.05 0.91 -8.65
CA VAL A 95 -19.97 0.92 -9.64
C VAL A 95 -19.85 -0.46 -10.27
N GLU A 96 -20.03 -0.56 -11.58
CA GLU A 96 -19.78 -1.77 -12.37
C GLU A 96 -18.55 -1.53 -13.24
N ALA A 97 -17.42 -2.13 -12.86
CA ALA A 97 -16.13 -1.76 -13.42
C ALA A 97 -15.23 -2.97 -13.72
N GLY A 98 -14.51 -2.90 -14.84
CA GLY A 98 -13.55 -3.88 -15.30
C GLY A 98 -12.13 -3.65 -14.76
N ASP A 99 -11.79 -2.43 -14.34
CA ASP A 99 -10.49 -2.07 -13.76
C ASP A 99 -10.35 -2.42 -12.25
N VAL A 100 -11.42 -2.91 -11.62
CA VAL A 100 -11.45 -3.29 -10.20
C VAL A 100 -11.08 -4.77 -10.03
N ARG A 101 -9.92 -5.02 -9.42
CA ARG A 101 -9.42 -6.39 -9.15
C ARG A 101 -8.76 -6.56 -7.77
N GLU A 102 -8.35 -5.46 -7.14
CA GLU A 102 -7.65 -5.47 -5.85
C GLU A 102 -8.51 -4.89 -4.73
N VAL A 103 -8.20 -5.26 -3.49
CA VAL A 103 -8.84 -4.72 -2.28
C VAL A 103 -8.80 -3.19 -2.27
N HIS A 104 -7.66 -2.61 -2.67
CA HIS A 104 -7.49 -1.16 -2.69
C HIS A 104 -8.47 -0.48 -3.67
N HIS A 105 -8.70 -1.06 -4.86
CA HIS A 105 -9.63 -0.51 -5.85
C HIS A 105 -11.05 -0.42 -5.29
N VAL A 106 -11.51 -1.46 -4.58
CA VAL A 106 -12.83 -1.43 -3.93
C VAL A 106 -12.87 -0.39 -2.81
N ALA A 107 -11.81 -0.32 -1.99
CA ALA A 107 -11.75 0.62 -0.88
C ALA A 107 -11.77 2.09 -1.34
N VAL A 108 -11.02 2.45 -2.39
CA VAL A 108 -11.05 3.81 -2.94
C VAL A 108 -12.41 4.13 -3.54
N LEU A 109 -13.04 3.23 -4.27
CA LEU A 109 -14.38 3.47 -4.83
C LEU A 109 -15.42 3.76 -3.72
N ILE A 110 -15.41 2.99 -2.64
CA ILE A 110 -16.29 3.25 -1.49
C ILE A 110 -15.92 4.59 -0.84
N GLY A 111 -14.63 4.84 -0.60
CA GLY A 111 -14.12 6.08 -0.01
C GLY A 111 -14.44 7.35 -0.82
N TYR A 112 -14.69 7.22 -2.11
CA TYR A 112 -15.13 8.29 -3.02
C TYR A 112 -16.62 8.20 -3.41
N GLY A 113 -17.42 7.44 -2.66
CA GLY A 113 -18.87 7.57 -2.65
C GLY A 113 -19.65 6.40 -3.26
N ALA A 114 -19.02 5.30 -3.67
CA ALA A 114 -19.72 4.09 -4.08
C ALA A 114 -20.42 3.42 -2.88
N ALA A 115 -21.68 3.04 -3.05
CA ALA A 115 -22.43 2.23 -2.07
C ALA A 115 -22.21 0.72 -2.29
N ALA A 116 -21.98 0.31 -3.54
CA ALA A 116 -21.63 -1.06 -3.90
C ALA A 116 -20.70 -1.08 -5.11
N VAL A 117 -19.87 -2.12 -5.20
CA VAL A 117 -18.92 -2.32 -6.30
C VAL A 117 -19.13 -3.72 -6.88
N ASN A 118 -19.30 -3.78 -8.19
CA ASN A 118 -19.38 -4.99 -9.00
C ASN A 118 -18.13 -5.07 -9.89
N PRO A 119 -17.06 -5.77 -9.44
CA PRO A 119 -15.83 -5.95 -10.22
C PRO A 119 -16.03 -7.04 -11.29
N TYR A 120 -16.86 -6.76 -12.29
CA TYR A 120 -17.37 -7.82 -13.17
C TYR A 120 -16.26 -8.54 -13.94
N LEU A 121 -15.24 -7.82 -14.41
CA LEU A 121 -14.18 -8.44 -15.22
C LEU A 121 -13.28 -9.33 -14.37
N ALA A 122 -13.04 -8.98 -13.11
CA ALA A 122 -12.33 -9.85 -12.17
C ALA A 122 -13.14 -11.11 -11.83
N ILE A 123 -14.47 -10.99 -11.72
CA ILE A 123 -15.38 -12.11 -11.51
C ILE A 123 -15.39 -13.04 -12.73
N GLU A 124 -15.56 -12.49 -13.93
CA GLU A 124 -15.54 -13.24 -15.19
C GLU A 124 -14.18 -13.92 -15.40
N SER A 125 -13.08 -13.24 -15.05
CA SER A 125 -11.71 -13.79 -15.14
C SER A 125 -11.49 -14.97 -14.18
N VAL A 126 -11.93 -14.88 -12.92
CA VAL A 126 -11.73 -15.99 -11.98
C VAL A 126 -12.62 -17.19 -12.33
N GLU A 127 -13.81 -16.93 -12.88
CA GLU A 127 -14.70 -17.97 -13.37
C GLU A 127 -14.08 -18.73 -14.53
N ASP A 128 -13.50 -18.03 -15.52
CA ASP A 128 -12.78 -18.64 -16.64
C ASP A 128 -11.55 -19.44 -16.18
N LEU A 129 -10.74 -18.88 -15.27
CA LEU A 129 -9.58 -19.59 -14.70
C LEU A 129 -9.99 -20.88 -13.98
N ALA A 130 -11.10 -20.85 -13.23
CA ALA A 130 -11.64 -22.04 -12.58
C ALA A 130 -12.13 -23.08 -13.59
N ARG A 131 -12.83 -22.66 -14.66
CA ARG A 131 -13.27 -23.56 -15.75
C ARG A 131 -12.10 -24.19 -16.49
N SER A 132 -11.00 -23.46 -16.67
CA SER A 132 -9.80 -23.97 -17.35
C SER A 132 -9.12 -25.12 -16.60
N GLY A 133 -9.25 -25.17 -15.27
CA GLY A 133 -8.61 -26.17 -14.41
C GLY A 133 -7.07 -26.09 -14.32
N VAL A 134 -6.43 -25.10 -14.96
CA VAL A 134 -4.95 -25.01 -15.05
C VAL A 134 -4.31 -24.58 -13.73
N TYR A 135 -4.91 -23.60 -13.05
CA TYR A 135 -4.31 -22.96 -11.87
C TYR A 135 -4.97 -23.36 -10.54
N THR A 136 -6.18 -23.91 -10.61
CA THR A 136 -6.99 -24.26 -9.43
C THR A 136 -7.99 -25.34 -9.80
N THR A 137 -8.37 -26.15 -8.81
CA THR A 137 -9.39 -27.20 -8.93
C THR A 137 -10.70 -26.80 -8.24
N VAL A 138 -10.87 -25.52 -7.90
CA VAL A 138 -12.06 -24.99 -7.24
C VAL A 138 -13.15 -24.74 -8.27
N GLU A 139 -14.38 -25.20 -7.98
CA GLU A 139 -15.55 -24.97 -8.85
C GLU A 139 -15.78 -23.47 -9.15
N PRO A 140 -16.23 -23.09 -10.37
CA PRO A 140 -16.35 -21.69 -10.78
C PRO A 140 -17.19 -20.82 -9.84
N GLU A 141 -18.37 -21.29 -9.42
CA GLU A 141 -19.23 -20.55 -8.47
C GLU A 141 -18.54 -20.31 -7.12
N LYS A 142 -17.76 -21.31 -6.66
CA LYS A 142 -17.00 -21.20 -5.42
C LYS A 142 -15.83 -20.25 -5.57
N ALA A 143 -15.18 -20.23 -6.73
CA ALA A 143 -14.10 -19.30 -7.04
C ALA A 143 -14.58 -17.84 -6.99
N VAL A 144 -15.71 -17.54 -7.63
CA VAL A 144 -16.37 -16.22 -7.55
C VAL A 144 -16.69 -15.84 -6.11
N THR A 145 -17.31 -16.75 -5.35
CA THR A 145 -17.63 -16.52 -3.92
C THR A 145 -16.38 -16.22 -3.10
N ASN A 146 -15.27 -16.92 -3.36
CA ASN A 146 -14.01 -16.71 -2.65
C ASN A 146 -13.41 -15.33 -2.96
N VAL A 147 -13.44 -14.88 -4.22
CA VAL A 147 -12.97 -13.54 -4.61
C VAL A 147 -13.79 -12.45 -3.94
N VAL A 148 -15.13 -12.53 -4.01
CA VAL A 148 -16.02 -11.55 -3.36
C VAL A 148 -15.77 -11.51 -1.85
N LYS A 149 -15.63 -12.67 -1.21
CA LYS A 149 -15.30 -12.77 0.22
C LYS A 149 -13.93 -12.17 0.55
N ALA A 150 -12.93 -12.39 -0.30
CA ALA A 150 -11.57 -11.87 -0.10
C ALA A 150 -11.54 -10.34 -0.22
N LEU A 151 -12.18 -9.79 -1.26
CA LEU A 151 -12.32 -8.34 -1.45
C LEU A 151 -13.08 -7.70 -0.27
N GLY A 152 -14.21 -8.28 0.14
CA GLY A 152 -14.99 -7.77 1.28
C GLY A 152 -14.22 -7.80 2.60
N LYS A 153 -13.53 -8.91 2.92
CA LYS A 153 -12.65 -8.97 4.10
C LYS A 153 -11.49 -7.99 4.01
N GLY A 154 -10.95 -7.78 2.81
CA GLY A 154 -9.88 -6.82 2.57
C GLY A 154 -10.32 -5.38 2.84
N VAL A 155 -11.53 -4.99 2.43
CA VAL A 155 -12.08 -3.66 2.72
C VAL A 155 -12.23 -3.44 4.22
N LEU A 156 -12.78 -4.41 4.96
CA LEU A 156 -12.85 -4.35 6.42
C LEU A 156 -11.47 -4.16 7.05
N LYS A 157 -10.46 -4.82 6.49
CA LYS A 157 -9.06 -4.67 6.92
C LYS A 157 -8.55 -3.25 6.68
N VAL A 158 -8.79 -2.67 5.50
CA VAL A 158 -8.40 -1.27 5.19
C VAL A 158 -9.08 -0.30 6.15
N MET A 159 -10.38 -0.43 6.38
CA MET A 159 -11.14 0.42 7.31
C MET A 159 -10.59 0.35 8.74
N SER A 160 -10.25 -0.85 9.21
CA SER A 160 -9.74 -1.06 10.57
C SER A 160 -8.38 -0.36 10.82
N LYS A 161 -7.60 -0.07 9.77
CA LYS A 161 -6.32 0.67 9.89
C LYS A 161 -6.51 2.07 10.45
N MET A 162 -7.68 2.66 10.21
CA MET A 162 -8.05 4.01 10.65
C MET A 162 -9.07 3.99 11.79
N GLY A 163 -9.36 2.81 12.36
CA GLY A 163 -10.35 2.64 13.41
C GLY A 163 -11.81 2.77 12.96
N VAL A 164 -12.08 2.71 11.64
CA VAL A 164 -13.44 2.83 11.11
C VAL A 164 -14.17 1.50 11.19
N SER A 165 -15.31 1.48 11.89
CA SER A 165 -16.06 0.25 12.18
C SER A 165 -17.29 0.03 11.28
N THR A 166 -17.75 1.05 10.54
CA THR A 166 -18.93 0.92 9.66
C THR A 166 -18.63 1.37 8.24
N VAL A 167 -19.18 0.65 7.25
CA VAL A 167 -19.02 1.01 5.83
C VAL A 167 -19.67 2.36 5.55
N ALA A 168 -20.81 2.65 6.18
CA ALA A 168 -21.51 3.93 6.04
C ALA A 168 -20.65 5.13 6.43
N SER A 169 -19.85 5.02 7.50
CA SER A 169 -18.91 6.07 7.91
C SER A 169 -17.67 6.15 7.01
N TYR A 170 -17.33 5.06 6.29
CA TYR A 170 -16.20 5.02 5.37
C TYR A 170 -16.57 5.57 3.98
N THR A 171 -17.82 5.37 3.56
CA THR A 171 -18.33 5.84 2.26
C THR A 171 -18.21 7.36 2.15
N GLY A 172 -17.45 7.84 1.16
CA GLY A 172 -17.24 9.28 0.94
C GLY A 172 -16.30 9.97 1.94
N ALA A 173 -15.68 9.22 2.87
CA ALA A 173 -14.82 9.80 3.91
C ALA A 173 -13.43 10.22 3.42
N GLN A 174 -13.04 9.81 2.19
CA GLN A 174 -11.77 10.19 1.56
C GLN A 174 -10.53 9.96 2.45
N ILE A 175 -10.45 8.81 3.14
CA ILE A 175 -9.32 8.48 4.01
C ILE A 175 -8.12 7.99 3.18
N PHE A 176 -7.65 8.86 2.28
CA PHE A 176 -6.58 8.62 1.32
C PHE A 176 -5.78 9.91 1.10
N GLU A 177 -4.50 9.77 0.77
CA GLU A 177 -3.66 10.86 0.28
C GLU A 177 -3.32 10.59 -1.19
N ALA A 178 -3.49 11.60 -2.04
CA ALA A 178 -3.08 11.55 -3.43
C ALA A 178 -1.60 11.93 -3.55
N LEU A 179 -0.83 11.10 -4.25
CA LEU A 179 0.57 11.39 -4.58
C LEU A 179 0.72 11.45 -6.10
N GLY A 180 1.16 12.59 -6.62
CA GLY A 180 1.43 12.76 -8.04
C GLY A 180 0.19 13.05 -8.89
N LEU A 181 -0.92 13.50 -8.30
CA LEU A 181 -2.05 14.08 -9.02
C LEU A 181 -1.97 15.60 -8.99
N SER A 182 -2.22 16.26 -10.14
CA SER A 182 -2.25 17.72 -10.21
C SER A 182 -3.34 18.30 -9.29
N ARG A 183 -3.10 19.52 -8.81
CA ARG A 183 -4.05 20.20 -7.93
C ARG A 183 -5.38 20.47 -8.64
N GLU A 184 -5.34 20.82 -9.92
CA GLU A 184 -6.53 21.03 -10.75
C GLU A 184 -7.40 19.77 -10.84
N LEU A 185 -6.78 18.61 -11.09
CA LEU A 185 -7.49 17.34 -11.17
C LEU A 185 -8.15 16.99 -9.83
N VAL A 186 -7.42 17.18 -8.72
CA VAL A 186 -7.92 16.93 -7.37
C VAL A 186 -9.06 17.87 -7.01
N ASP A 187 -8.88 19.18 -7.24
CA ASP A 187 -9.88 20.19 -6.92
C ASP A 187 -11.20 19.94 -7.68
N ARG A 188 -11.12 19.51 -8.94
CA ARG A 188 -12.29 19.24 -9.78
C ARG A 188 -13.01 17.92 -9.44
N TYR A 189 -12.25 16.82 -9.34
CA TYR A 189 -12.83 15.47 -9.31
C TYR A 189 -12.69 14.75 -7.96
N PHE A 190 -11.74 15.14 -7.11
CA PHE A 190 -11.45 14.50 -5.83
C PHE A 190 -11.46 15.51 -4.67
N THR A 191 -12.32 16.52 -4.76
CA THR A 191 -12.33 17.71 -3.90
C THR A 191 -12.22 17.33 -2.42
N GLY A 192 -11.25 17.91 -1.71
CA GLY A 192 -11.01 17.63 -0.28
C GLY A 192 -9.86 16.64 -0.02
N THR A 193 -9.39 15.92 -1.04
CA THR A 193 -8.25 15.00 -0.91
C THR A 193 -6.93 15.78 -0.78
N THR A 194 -6.09 15.39 0.17
CA THR A 194 -4.73 15.95 0.29
C THR A 194 -3.87 15.52 -0.91
N SER A 195 -3.23 16.49 -1.57
CA SER A 195 -2.19 16.25 -2.58
C SER A 195 -1.05 17.25 -2.37
N LYS A 196 0.02 16.81 -1.66
CA LYS A 196 1.17 17.68 -1.33
C LYS A 196 2.10 17.88 -2.53
N LEU A 197 2.17 16.88 -3.41
CA LEU A 197 3.01 16.88 -4.61
C LEU A 197 2.10 16.83 -5.83
N GLY A 198 2.04 17.93 -6.58
CA GLY A 198 1.37 17.96 -7.87
C GLY A 198 1.97 16.95 -8.85
N GLY A 199 1.24 16.60 -9.89
CA GLY A 199 1.73 15.67 -10.90
C GLY A 199 0.80 15.62 -12.10
N VAL A 200 0.35 14.42 -12.45
CA VAL A 200 -0.40 14.16 -13.68
C VAL A 200 -1.71 14.94 -13.73
N THR A 201 -2.01 15.45 -14.91
CA THR A 201 -3.25 16.15 -15.26
C THR A 201 -4.19 15.20 -16.01
N LEU A 202 -5.36 15.69 -16.41
CA LEU A 202 -6.31 14.90 -17.18
C LEU A 202 -5.73 14.49 -18.55
N GLU A 203 -4.82 15.30 -19.11
CA GLU A 203 -4.09 15.03 -20.35
C GLU A 203 -3.26 13.76 -20.26
N GLN A 204 -2.41 13.62 -19.24
CA GLN A 204 -1.63 12.39 -19.09
C GLN A 204 -2.51 11.19 -18.78
N LEU A 205 -3.60 11.36 -18.02
CA LEU A 205 -4.55 10.26 -17.80
C LEU A 205 -5.19 9.79 -19.11
N ALA A 206 -5.63 10.72 -19.96
CA ALA A 206 -6.20 10.38 -21.26
C ALA A 206 -5.18 9.69 -22.17
N GLU A 207 -3.92 10.12 -22.15
CA GLU A 207 -2.83 9.45 -22.89
C GLU A 207 -2.58 8.03 -22.38
N GLU A 208 -2.49 7.81 -21.07
CA GLU A 208 -2.30 6.46 -20.53
C GLU A 208 -3.51 5.54 -20.77
N ILE A 209 -4.73 6.08 -20.78
CA ILE A 209 -5.93 5.33 -21.17
C ILE A 209 -5.82 4.92 -22.63
N ARG A 210 -5.44 5.85 -23.52
CA ARG A 210 -5.23 5.58 -24.94
C ARG A 210 -4.16 4.51 -25.16
N ASP A 211 -3.06 4.54 -24.43
CA ASP A 211 -1.99 3.54 -24.55
C ASP A 211 -2.42 2.13 -24.10
N ARG A 212 -3.29 2.05 -23.08
CA ARG A 212 -3.92 0.77 -22.69
C ARG A 212 -4.92 0.31 -23.75
N HIS A 213 -5.71 1.24 -24.28
CA HIS A 213 -6.74 0.97 -25.29
C HIS A 213 -6.13 0.50 -26.62
N LEU A 214 -5.09 1.17 -27.14
CA LEU A 214 -4.37 0.77 -28.35
C LEU A 214 -3.72 -0.61 -28.26
N ARG A 215 -3.33 -1.04 -27.05
CA ARG A 215 -2.84 -2.42 -26.84
C ARG A 215 -3.94 -3.46 -26.92
N ALA A 216 -5.16 -3.12 -26.50
CA ALA A 216 -6.33 -3.99 -26.61
C ALA A 216 -6.94 -3.97 -28.02
N TYR A 217 -6.85 -2.83 -28.71
CA TYR A 217 -7.34 -2.59 -30.07
C TYR A 217 -6.23 -2.02 -30.95
N PRO A 218 -5.28 -2.85 -31.42
CA PRO A 218 -4.20 -2.41 -32.30
C PRO A 218 -4.75 -1.80 -33.60
N ALA A 219 -4.14 -0.71 -34.07
CA ALA A 219 -4.58 -0.01 -35.28
C ALA A 219 -4.46 -0.86 -36.55
N ASP A 220 -3.53 -1.81 -36.59
CA ASP A 220 -3.35 -2.77 -37.68
C ASP A 220 -4.23 -4.03 -37.53
N GLY A 221 -4.96 -4.15 -36.40
CA GLY A 221 -5.79 -5.31 -36.07
C GLY A 221 -5.01 -6.58 -35.74
N ILE A 222 -3.68 -6.52 -35.63
CA ILE A 222 -2.83 -7.69 -35.40
C ILE A 222 -2.48 -7.77 -33.90
N PRO A 223 -3.03 -8.75 -33.15
CA PRO A 223 -2.64 -8.96 -31.77
C PRO A 223 -1.22 -9.55 -31.69
N LEU A 224 -0.55 -9.37 -30.55
CA LEU A 224 0.77 -9.97 -30.29
C LEU A 224 0.67 -11.51 -30.32
N ALA A 225 1.28 -12.14 -31.32
CA ALA A 225 1.12 -13.57 -31.65
C ALA A 225 1.52 -14.59 -30.56
N HIS A 226 2.09 -14.15 -29.43
CA HIS A 226 2.66 -15.04 -28.41
C HIS A 226 2.28 -14.69 -26.97
N ARG A 227 1.49 -13.63 -26.71
CA ARG A 227 1.08 -13.23 -25.35
C ARG A 227 -0.30 -12.58 -25.34
N LEU A 228 -1.18 -13.06 -24.46
CA LEU A 228 -2.48 -12.45 -24.20
C LEU A 228 -2.38 -11.24 -23.26
N LEU A 229 -1.43 -11.27 -22.30
CA LEU A 229 -1.18 -10.19 -21.34
C LEU A 229 0.34 -9.99 -21.15
N PRO A 230 0.80 -8.78 -20.80
CA PRO A 230 2.16 -8.55 -20.35
C PRO A 230 2.48 -9.38 -19.09
N VAL A 231 3.75 -9.78 -18.94
CA VAL A 231 4.21 -10.55 -17.76
C VAL A 231 4.09 -9.75 -16.46
N GLY A 232 4.15 -8.42 -16.55
CA GLY A 232 4.21 -7.52 -15.41
C GLY A 232 5.57 -7.58 -14.69
N GLY A 233 5.62 -6.98 -13.52
CA GLY A 233 6.82 -6.89 -12.69
C GLY A 233 6.63 -6.09 -11.42
N GLU A 234 5.40 -5.75 -11.05
CA GLU A 234 5.08 -4.82 -9.97
C GLU A 234 5.41 -5.39 -8.59
N TYR A 235 5.13 -6.68 -8.39
CA TYR A 235 5.38 -7.36 -7.10
C TYR A 235 6.75 -8.02 -6.98
N GLN A 236 7.37 -8.36 -8.11
CA GLN A 236 8.66 -9.05 -8.14
C GLN A 236 9.40 -8.65 -9.41
N TRP A 237 10.71 -8.42 -9.28
CA TRP A 237 11.56 -8.14 -10.43
C TRP A 237 11.43 -9.22 -11.51
N ARG A 238 11.21 -8.77 -12.74
CA ARG A 238 11.23 -9.57 -13.96
C ARG A 238 12.10 -8.84 -14.97
N ARG A 239 12.79 -9.60 -15.84
CA ARG A 239 13.68 -9.01 -16.86
C ARG A 239 12.95 -8.05 -17.81
N GLU A 240 11.69 -8.34 -18.12
CA GLU A 240 10.82 -7.54 -19.00
C GLU A 240 9.74 -6.77 -18.23
N GLY A 241 9.88 -6.66 -16.90
CA GLY A 241 8.90 -6.00 -16.04
C GLY A 241 9.33 -4.60 -15.61
N GLU A 242 8.59 -4.05 -14.66
CA GLU A 242 8.91 -2.77 -14.03
C GLU A 242 10.32 -2.76 -13.41
N PRO A 243 11.01 -1.60 -13.37
CA PRO A 243 12.31 -1.49 -12.73
C PRO A 243 12.20 -1.64 -11.20
N HIS A 244 13.14 -2.37 -10.59
CA HIS A 244 13.24 -2.53 -9.12
C HIS A 244 14.57 -1.97 -8.61
N LEU A 245 14.53 -1.31 -7.46
CA LEU A 245 15.74 -0.78 -6.80
C LEU A 245 16.74 -1.90 -6.48
N PHE A 246 16.20 -3.09 -6.17
CA PHE A 246 16.97 -4.31 -5.95
C PHE A 246 16.75 -5.28 -7.11
N ASP A 247 17.66 -5.24 -8.07
CA ASP A 247 17.77 -6.19 -9.17
C ASP A 247 18.89 -7.24 -8.88
N PRO A 248 19.00 -8.34 -9.65
CA PRO A 248 20.03 -9.35 -9.42
C PRO A 248 21.47 -8.82 -9.43
N GLU A 249 21.75 -7.78 -10.23
CA GLU A 249 23.07 -7.20 -10.36
C GLU A 249 23.44 -6.38 -9.10
N THR A 250 22.52 -5.55 -8.60
CA THR A 250 22.71 -4.80 -7.34
C THR A 250 22.97 -5.72 -6.17
N VAL A 251 22.19 -6.81 -6.04
CA VAL A 251 22.35 -7.80 -4.97
C VAL A 251 23.70 -8.50 -5.08
N PHE A 252 24.09 -8.93 -6.28
CA PHE A 252 25.39 -9.58 -6.51
C PHE A 252 26.56 -8.65 -6.16
N ARG A 253 26.56 -7.41 -6.66
CA ARG A 253 27.65 -6.45 -6.44
C ARG A 253 27.80 -6.12 -4.96
N LEU A 254 26.70 -5.90 -4.24
CA LEU A 254 26.73 -5.66 -2.80
C LEU A 254 27.32 -6.85 -2.05
N GLN A 255 26.81 -8.07 -2.28
CA GLN A 255 27.32 -9.28 -1.64
C GLN A 255 28.81 -9.52 -1.94
N HIS A 256 29.23 -9.34 -3.19
CA HIS A 256 30.61 -9.56 -3.61
C HIS A 256 31.56 -8.53 -2.98
N SER A 257 31.19 -7.24 -3.00
CA SER A 257 31.98 -6.17 -2.39
C SER A 257 32.17 -6.36 -0.89
N THR A 258 31.10 -6.67 -0.14
CA THR A 258 31.16 -6.91 1.31
C THR A 258 31.97 -8.16 1.65
N ARG A 259 31.83 -9.26 0.89
CA ARG A 259 32.57 -10.52 1.17
C ARG A 259 34.06 -10.39 0.85
N SER A 260 34.43 -9.65 -0.19
CA SER A 260 35.82 -9.50 -0.64
C SER A 260 36.54 -8.28 -0.06
N GLY A 261 35.84 -7.39 0.67
CA GLY A 261 36.40 -6.14 1.17
C GLY A 261 36.77 -5.13 0.08
N ARG A 262 36.15 -5.25 -1.11
CA ARG A 262 36.50 -4.46 -2.30
C ARG A 262 35.65 -3.20 -2.43
N TYR A 263 36.23 -2.06 -2.05
CA TYR A 263 35.56 -0.76 -2.10
C TYR A 263 35.25 -0.29 -3.53
N ASP A 264 36.09 -0.62 -4.50
CA ASP A 264 35.84 -0.31 -5.91
C ASP A 264 34.57 -1.00 -6.45
N ILE A 265 34.32 -2.25 -6.05
CA ILE A 265 33.09 -2.97 -6.38
C ILE A 265 31.89 -2.36 -5.65
N PHE A 266 32.08 -1.95 -4.39
CA PHE A 266 31.06 -1.21 -3.65
C PHE A 266 30.72 0.12 -4.33
N LYS A 267 31.71 0.84 -4.87
CA LYS A 267 31.48 2.07 -5.66
C LYS A 267 30.72 1.81 -6.95
N GLN A 268 30.94 0.67 -7.61
CA GLN A 268 30.13 0.27 -8.76
C GLN A 268 28.68 -0.05 -8.35
N TYR A 269 28.47 -0.73 -7.21
CA TYR A 269 27.13 -0.91 -6.64
C TYR A 269 26.45 0.43 -6.35
N THR A 270 27.11 1.36 -5.65
CA THR A 270 26.52 2.67 -5.35
C THR A 270 26.26 3.47 -6.62
N HIS A 271 27.15 3.43 -7.61
CA HIS A 271 26.94 4.12 -8.87
C HIS A 271 25.71 3.60 -9.62
N HIS A 272 25.48 2.28 -9.63
CA HIS A 272 24.26 1.70 -10.22
C HIS A 272 23.01 2.14 -9.47
N ILE A 273 23.02 2.12 -8.13
CA ILE A 273 21.90 2.62 -7.30
C ILE A 273 21.66 4.12 -7.49
N ASP A 274 22.73 4.91 -7.61
CA ASP A 274 22.67 6.36 -7.76
C ASP A 274 22.18 6.75 -9.17
N THR A 275 22.60 6.04 -10.22
CA THR A 275 22.11 6.26 -11.60
C THR A 275 20.69 5.76 -11.81
N GLN A 276 20.23 4.77 -11.04
CA GLN A 276 18.80 4.39 -11.01
C GLN A 276 17.90 5.56 -10.56
N ALA A 277 18.43 6.56 -9.84
CA ALA A 277 17.69 7.77 -9.51
C ALA A 277 17.22 8.54 -10.77
N GLU A 278 17.96 8.44 -11.87
CA GLU A 278 17.61 9.02 -13.17
C GLU A 278 16.42 8.32 -13.83
N ARG A 279 16.11 7.08 -13.40
CA ARG A 279 14.92 6.32 -13.81
C ARG A 279 13.69 6.64 -12.96
N LEU A 280 13.74 7.72 -12.17
CA LEU A 280 12.61 8.29 -11.41
C LEU A 280 11.95 7.33 -10.41
N MET A 281 12.70 6.37 -9.87
CA MET A 281 12.17 5.33 -8.98
C MET A 281 11.86 5.82 -7.56
N THR A 282 12.42 6.96 -7.16
CA THR A 282 12.22 7.55 -5.82
C THR A 282 12.22 9.08 -5.89
N LEU A 283 11.46 9.74 -5.00
CA LEU A 283 11.40 11.21 -4.93
C LEU A 283 12.78 11.85 -4.70
N ARG A 284 13.67 11.23 -3.92
CA ARG A 284 15.02 11.75 -3.70
C ARG A 284 15.87 11.82 -4.98
N GLY A 285 15.53 11.03 -6.00
CA GLY A 285 16.22 11.08 -7.29
C GLY A 285 15.93 12.33 -8.11
N LEU A 286 14.86 13.05 -7.79
CA LEU A 286 14.54 14.36 -8.37
C LEU A 286 15.36 15.49 -7.74
N LEU A 287 16.10 15.23 -6.67
CA LEU A 287 16.86 16.22 -5.92
C LEU A 287 18.34 16.19 -6.29
N LYS A 288 18.95 17.36 -6.40
CA LYS A 288 20.40 17.51 -6.55
C LYS A 288 20.97 18.39 -5.45
N PHE A 289 22.20 18.10 -5.04
CA PHE A 289 22.93 18.99 -4.14
C PHE A 289 23.21 20.33 -4.84
N LYS A 290 22.92 21.44 -4.17
CA LYS A 290 23.27 22.77 -4.67
C LYS A 290 24.78 22.95 -4.60
N GLY A 291 25.40 23.33 -5.73
CA GLY A 291 26.81 23.67 -5.80
C GLY A 291 27.16 25.02 -5.16
N GLY A 292 28.40 25.47 -5.35
CA GLY A 292 28.88 26.79 -4.88
C GLY A 292 29.64 26.77 -3.56
N ARG A 293 29.94 25.59 -3.01
CA ARG A 293 30.92 25.42 -1.93
C ARG A 293 32.23 24.91 -2.52
N SER A 294 33.35 25.44 -2.04
CA SER A 294 34.67 24.89 -2.37
C SER A 294 34.78 23.48 -1.77
N PRO A 295 35.23 22.48 -2.54
CA PRO A 295 35.57 21.18 -1.99
C PRO A 295 36.62 21.31 -0.88
N ILE A 296 36.47 20.51 0.17
CA ILE A 296 37.45 20.39 1.26
C ILE A 296 38.21 19.06 1.09
N SER A 297 39.34 18.91 1.79
CA SER A 297 40.01 17.62 1.86
C SER A 297 39.12 16.59 2.56
N ILE A 298 39.17 15.32 2.13
CA ILE A 298 38.47 14.23 2.83
C ILE A 298 38.96 14.06 4.27
N GLU A 299 40.18 14.53 4.56
CA GLU A 299 40.81 14.51 5.89
C GLU A 299 40.18 15.52 6.86
N GLU A 300 39.46 16.51 6.33
CA GLU A 300 38.69 17.47 7.13
C GLU A 300 37.26 16.98 7.43
N VAL A 301 36.83 15.88 6.79
CA VAL A 301 35.51 15.28 7.01
C VAL A 301 35.52 14.46 8.29
N GLU A 302 34.39 14.44 8.99
CA GLU A 302 34.17 13.58 10.16
C GLU A 302 34.57 12.12 9.86
N PRO A 303 35.38 11.48 10.73
CA PRO A 303 35.89 10.15 10.45
C PRO A 303 34.77 9.09 10.46
N VAL A 304 35.00 8.00 9.72
CA VAL A 304 34.05 6.88 9.60
C VAL A 304 33.62 6.32 10.96
N SER A 305 34.54 6.30 11.94
CA SER A 305 34.27 5.85 13.31
C SER A 305 33.20 6.65 14.04
N GLU A 306 33.01 7.93 13.69
CA GLU A 306 31.96 8.78 14.26
C GLU A 306 30.67 8.73 13.43
N ILE A 307 30.79 8.71 12.09
CA ILE A 307 29.65 8.61 11.18
C ILE A 307 28.86 7.31 11.44
N VAL A 308 29.55 6.18 11.59
CA VAL A 308 28.91 4.86 11.74
C VAL A 308 28.08 4.74 13.03
N LYS A 309 28.39 5.53 14.06
CA LYS A 309 27.61 5.58 15.32
C LYS A 309 26.18 6.10 15.10
N ARG A 310 25.94 6.80 13.99
CA ARG A 310 24.61 7.27 13.57
C ARG A 310 23.79 6.18 12.88
N PHE A 311 24.41 5.07 12.48
CA PHE A 311 23.73 3.97 11.80
C PHE A 311 23.05 3.04 12.80
N SER A 312 21.88 2.58 12.41
CA SER A 312 21.15 1.53 13.10
C SER A 312 20.73 0.46 12.11
N THR A 313 20.87 -0.81 12.47
CA THR A 313 20.21 -1.86 11.68
C THR A 313 18.70 -1.75 11.86
N GLY A 314 17.95 -2.21 10.86
CA GLY A 314 16.49 -2.26 10.93
C GLY A 314 16.01 -3.16 12.08
N ALA A 315 14.84 -2.83 12.62
CA ALA A 315 14.14 -3.64 13.62
C ALA A 315 13.54 -4.89 12.97
N MET A 316 14.27 -6.00 12.99
CA MET A 316 13.87 -7.27 12.37
C MET A 316 13.74 -8.35 13.45
N SER A 317 12.54 -8.91 13.62
CA SER A 317 12.26 -9.78 14.76
C SER A 317 12.99 -11.12 14.68
N TYR A 318 13.48 -11.60 15.83
CA TYR A 318 13.84 -13.00 15.98
C TYR A 318 12.62 -13.89 15.72
N GLY A 319 12.76 -14.83 14.79
CA GLY A 319 11.65 -15.62 14.22
C GLY A 319 11.29 -15.16 12.80
N SER A 320 11.33 -13.86 12.50
CA SER A 320 11.31 -13.39 11.10
C SER A 320 12.64 -13.70 10.41
N ILE A 321 13.75 -13.42 11.10
CA ILE A 321 15.10 -13.83 10.72
C ILE A 321 15.63 -14.88 11.70
N SER A 322 16.65 -15.62 11.30
CA SER A 322 17.29 -16.64 12.14
C SER A 322 18.05 -16.02 13.31
N LEU A 323 18.40 -16.84 14.31
CA LEU A 323 19.19 -16.39 15.46
C LEU A 323 20.57 -15.90 15.02
N GLU A 324 21.19 -16.62 14.09
CA GLU A 324 22.51 -16.34 13.54
C GLU A 324 22.51 -14.99 12.83
N ALA A 325 21.51 -14.72 11.98
CA ALA A 325 21.37 -13.44 11.32
C ALA A 325 21.15 -12.30 12.33
N HIS A 326 20.27 -12.53 13.32
CA HIS A 326 19.95 -11.53 14.33
C HIS A 326 21.16 -11.21 15.23
N GLN A 327 21.92 -12.22 15.64
CA GLN A 327 23.14 -12.05 16.45
C GLN A 327 24.26 -11.40 15.64
N THR A 328 24.43 -11.79 14.37
CA THR A 328 25.45 -11.21 13.49
C THR A 328 25.27 -9.69 13.38
N LEU A 329 24.03 -9.22 13.24
CA LEU A 329 23.73 -7.78 13.21
C LEU A 329 24.06 -7.09 14.53
N ALA A 330 23.75 -7.71 15.68
CA ALA A 330 24.06 -7.15 16.98
C ALA A 330 25.58 -7.04 17.20
N ILE A 331 26.31 -8.12 16.94
CA ILE A 331 27.78 -8.17 17.07
C ILE A 331 28.43 -7.12 16.17
N ALA A 332 28.00 -7.01 14.91
CA ALA A 332 28.54 -6.03 13.98
C ALA A 332 28.33 -4.60 14.47
N MET A 333 27.11 -4.25 14.89
CA MET A 333 26.81 -2.88 15.34
C MET A 333 27.49 -2.53 16.66
N ASN A 334 27.59 -3.47 17.59
CA ASN A 334 28.28 -3.27 18.86
C ASN A 334 29.79 -3.05 18.64
N LYS A 335 30.41 -3.79 17.71
CA LYS A 335 31.81 -3.58 17.31
C LYS A 335 32.04 -2.23 16.65
N LEU A 336 31.09 -1.75 15.86
CA LEU A 336 31.15 -0.45 15.18
C LEU A 336 30.76 0.74 16.08
N GLY A 337 30.20 0.49 17.28
CA GLY A 337 29.63 1.54 18.13
C GLY A 337 28.32 2.15 17.61
N GLY A 338 27.71 1.53 16.59
CA GLY A 338 26.36 1.85 16.16
C GLY A 338 25.31 1.06 16.94
N LYS A 339 24.10 0.90 16.39
CA LYS A 339 22.99 0.25 17.12
C LYS A 339 22.31 -0.86 16.33
N SER A 340 21.98 -1.94 17.02
CA SER A 340 21.07 -2.97 16.50
C SER A 340 19.74 -2.96 17.26
N ASN A 341 18.70 -3.49 16.62
CA ASN A 341 17.34 -3.47 17.16
C ASN A 341 16.72 -4.87 17.10
N THR A 342 16.17 -5.29 18.24
CA THR A 342 15.51 -6.61 18.46
C THR A 342 14.31 -6.91 17.56
N GLY A 343 13.65 -5.87 17.03
CA GLY A 343 12.32 -6.05 16.46
C GLY A 343 11.30 -6.54 17.49
N GLU A 344 10.15 -7.00 17.02
CA GLU A 344 9.01 -7.37 17.89
C GLU A 344 9.11 -8.76 18.54
N GLY A 345 10.26 -9.42 18.44
CA GLY A 345 10.39 -10.85 18.71
C GLY A 345 10.85 -11.21 20.12
N GLY A 346 11.18 -10.21 20.94
CA GLY A 346 11.97 -10.39 22.15
C GLY A 346 13.44 -10.67 21.87
N GLU A 347 14.20 -10.89 22.92
CA GLU A 347 15.61 -11.28 22.84
C GLU A 347 15.88 -12.37 23.90
N ASP A 348 16.69 -13.37 23.55
CA ASP A 348 17.04 -14.45 24.46
C ASP A 348 17.76 -13.91 25.71
N LYS A 349 17.43 -14.44 26.88
CA LYS A 349 17.96 -14.00 28.18
C LYS A 349 19.49 -14.07 28.22
N ASP A 350 20.09 -15.12 27.65
CA ASP A 350 21.54 -15.29 27.64
C ASP A 350 22.26 -14.18 26.87
N ARG A 351 21.57 -13.53 25.92
CA ARG A 351 22.11 -12.38 25.18
C ARG A 351 21.99 -11.07 25.94
N LEU A 352 21.09 -10.95 26.91
CA LEU A 352 20.84 -9.69 27.62
C LEU A 352 22.04 -9.22 28.47
N TYR A 353 22.89 -10.17 28.88
CA TYR A 353 24.07 -9.92 29.71
C TYR A 353 25.38 -9.96 28.92
N ASP A 354 25.32 -10.28 27.64
CA ASP A 354 26.49 -10.33 26.76
C ASP A 354 26.56 -9.05 25.92
N LEU A 355 27.48 -8.14 26.29
CA LEU A 355 27.64 -6.84 25.63
C LEU A 355 28.00 -6.95 24.14
N GLU A 356 28.57 -8.07 23.69
CA GLU A 356 28.89 -8.27 22.28
C GLU A 356 27.65 -8.71 21.49
N ARG A 357 26.80 -9.57 22.07
CA ARG A 357 25.64 -10.17 21.38
C ARG A 357 24.30 -9.49 21.63
N ARG A 358 24.22 -8.60 22.62
CA ARG A 358 22.99 -7.88 23.00
C ARG A 358 22.61 -6.82 21.98
N SER A 359 21.33 -6.68 21.68
CA SER A 359 20.87 -5.55 20.86
C SER A 359 20.76 -4.27 21.70
N ALA A 360 21.34 -3.16 21.22
CA ALA A 360 21.29 -1.88 21.93
C ALA A 360 19.85 -1.32 22.04
N VAL A 361 19.03 -1.53 21.01
CA VAL A 361 17.64 -1.05 20.94
C VAL A 361 16.67 -2.22 21.18
N LYS A 362 15.78 -2.04 22.15
CA LYS A 362 14.73 -2.99 22.51
C LYS A 362 13.37 -2.45 22.07
N GLN A 363 12.65 -3.20 21.24
CA GLN A 363 11.35 -2.77 20.76
C GLN A 363 10.23 -3.20 21.72
N VAL A 364 9.25 -2.32 21.88
CA VAL A 364 7.99 -2.54 22.59
C VAL A 364 6.88 -2.33 21.57
N ALA A 365 6.30 -3.43 21.10
CA ALA A 365 5.24 -3.46 20.09
C ALA A 365 3.93 -4.03 20.66
N SER A 366 2.83 -3.90 19.93
CA SER A 366 1.47 -4.24 20.39
C SER A 366 1.33 -5.63 21.03
N GLY A 367 1.98 -6.65 20.49
CA GLY A 367 1.94 -8.02 21.02
C GLY A 367 2.76 -8.26 22.30
N ARG A 368 3.60 -7.29 22.72
CA ARG A 368 4.50 -7.38 23.90
C ARG A 368 5.34 -8.66 24.00
N PHE A 369 5.60 -9.32 22.88
CA PHE A 369 6.36 -10.57 22.86
C PHE A 369 7.78 -10.37 23.43
N GLY A 370 8.12 -11.17 24.45
CA GLY A 370 9.43 -11.14 25.11
C GLY A 370 9.72 -9.84 25.87
N VAL A 371 8.74 -8.97 26.08
CA VAL A 371 8.89 -7.75 26.88
C VAL A 371 8.79 -8.11 28.36
N THR A 372 9.92 -8.12 29.04
CA THR A 372 10.05 -8.40 30.48
C THR A 372 10.86 -7.29 31.16
N SER A 373 10.82 -7.19 32.50
CA SER A 373 11.65 -6.22 33.23
C SER A 373 13.14 -6.37 32.90
N ASP A 374 13.64 -7.61 32.86
CA ASP A 374 15.03 -7.94 32.51
C ASP A 374 15.40 -7.48 31.09
N TYR A 375 14.49 -7.67 30.14
CA TYR A 375 14.63 -7.19 28.77
C TYR A 375 14.68 -5.66 28.68
N LEU A 376 13.81 -4.95 29.40
CA LEU A 376 13.73 -3.49 29.40
C LEU A 376 14.94 -2.84 30.07
N THR A 377 15.42 -3.41 31.18
CA THR A 377 16.62 -2.92 31.88
C THR A 377 17.88 -3.11 31.04
N ASN A 378 17.95 -4.15 30.20
CA ASN A 378 19.08 -4.44 29.32
C ASN A 378 18.98 -3.76 27.94
N ALA A 379 18.65 -2.46 27.94
CA ALA A 379 18.49 -1.63 26.75
C ALA A 379 19.26 -0.31 26.89
N THR A 380 19.88 0.16 25.80
CA THR A 380 20.34 1.55 25.67
C THR A 380 19.19 2.46 25.22
N ASP A 381 18.34 1.92 24.34
CA ASP A 381 17.20 2.61 23.76
C ASP A 381 15.98 1.69 23.79
N LEU A 382 14.84 2.22 24.22
CA LEU A 382 13.53 1.57 24.15
C LEU A 382 12.75 2.18 22.99
N GLN A 383 12.26 1.36 22.05
CA GLN A 383 11.49 1.83 20.90
C GLN A 383 10.04 1.36 20.98
N ILE A 384 9.12 2.30 21.20
CA ILE A 384 7.69 2.06 21.03
C ILE A 384 7.40 1.98 19.53
N LYS A 385 6.85 0.85 19.07
CA LYS A 385 6.54 0.65 17.66
C LYS A 385 5.06 0.86 17.38
N MET A 386 4.70 2.08 16.96
CA MET A 386 3.32 2.36 16.54
C MET A 386 3.00 1.72 15.19
N ALA A 387 3.92 1.79 14.22
CA ALA A 387 3.69 1.26 12.88
C ALA A 387 4.98 0.88 12.13
N GLN A 388 4.82 0.28 10.94
CA GLN A 388 5.91 0.03 9.98
C GLN A 388 5.46 0.31 8.54
N GLY A 389 6.36 0.84 7.71
CA GLY A 389 6.02 1.27 6.35
C GLY A 389 5.48 0.17 5.43
N ALA A 390 5.89 -1.09 5.62
CA ALA A 390 5.38 -2.20 4.81
C ALA A 390 3.90 -2.55 5.08
N LYS A 391 3.36 -2.17 6.24
CA LYS A 391 1.98 -2.43 6.63
C LYS A 391 1.53 -1.47 7.74
N PRO A 392 1.32 -0.19 7.42
CA PRO A 392 0.76 0.76 8.38
C PRO A 392 -0.66 0.32 8.79
N GLY A 393 -1.01 0.55 10.05
CA GLY A 393 -2.31 0.20 10.62
C GLY A 393 -2.53 -1.30 10.89
N GLU A 394 -1.48 -2.13 10.85
CA GLU A 394 -1.56 -3.57 11.12
C GLU A 394 -0.47 -4.05 12.08
N GLY A 395 -0.76 -5.13 12.80
CA GLY A 395 0.20 -5.77 13.70
C GLY A 395 1.25 -6.64 13.00
N GLY A 396 2.28 -6.99 13.76
CA GLY A 396 3.27 -8.02 13.41
C GLY A 396 2.61 -9.35 13.01
N GLN A 397 3.27 -10.10 12.13
CA GLN A 397 2.79 -11.42 11.70
C GLN A 397 3.97 -12.39 11.65
N LEU A 398 3.83 -13.54 12.30
CA LEU A 398 4.78 -14.65 12.23
C LEU A 398 4.01 -15.95 11.95
N PRO A 399 4.20 -16.59 10.79
CA PRO A 399 3.56 -17.86 10.47
C PRO A 399 3.90 -18.95 11.49
N GLY A 400 2.92 -19.79 11.84
CA GLY A 400 3.07 -20.82 12.88
C GLY A 400 4.24 -21.78 12.64
N GLN A 401 4.52 -22.10 11.37
CA GLN A 401 5.66 -22.94 10.95
C GLN A 401 7.03 -22.36 11.33
N LYS A 402 7.12 -21.05 11.61
CA LYS A 402 8.34 -20.38 12.07
C LYS A 402 8.39 -20.20 13.59
N VAL A 403 7.35 -20.61 14.31
CA VAL A 403 7.24 -20.53 15.77
C VAL A 403 7.81 -21.81 16.37
N TYR A 404 9.11 -22.00 16.19
CA TYR A 404 9.87 -23.10 16.78
C TYR A 404 9.83 -23.03 18.32
N PRO A 405 10.09 -24.14 19.04
CA PRO A 405 10.05 -24.15 20.51
C PRO A 405 10.89 -23.06 21.18
N TRP A 406 12.07 -22.74 20.64
CA TRP A 406 12.91 -21.67 21.15
C TRP A 406 12.37 -20.26 20.85
N VAL A 407 11.75 -20.04 19.68
CA VAL A 407 11.07 -18.77 19.35
C VAL A 407 9.86 -18.58 20.27
N ALA A 408 9.08 -19.64 20.45
CA ALA A 408 7.93 -19.65 21.35
C ALA A 408 8.35 -19.36 22.80
N LYS A 409 9.45 -19.95 23.27
CA LYS A 409 10.05 -19.69 24.58
C LYS A 409 10.40 -18.20 24.75
N THR A 410 11.09 -17.58 23.80
CA THR A 410 11.45 -16.15 23.86
C THR A 410 10.21 -15.25 23.86
N ARG A 411 9.14 -15.65 23.19
CA ARG A 411 7.90 -14.87 23.07
C ARG A 411 6.86 -15.17 24.14
N HIS A 412 7.10 -16.16 25.00
CA HIS A 412 6.12 -16.72 25.93
C HIS A 412 4.83 -17.18 25.22
N SER A 413 4.98 -17.81 24.05
CA SER A 413 3.87 -18.27 23.21
C SER A 413 3.87 -19.79 23.03
N THR A 414 2.87 -20.31 22.32
CA THR A 414 2.76 -21.75 22.01
C THR A 414 3.54 -22.10 20.73
N PRO A 415 4.40 -23.14 20.75
CA PRO A 415 5.07 -23.63 19.54
C PRO A 415 4.08 -24.02 18.43
N GLY A 416 4.42 -23.71 17.18
CA GLY A 416 3.61 -24.05 16.00
C GLY A 416 2.38 -23.17 15.76
N VAL A 417 1.98 -22.32 16.72
CA VAL A 417 0.81 -21.44 16.59
C VAL A 417 1.22 -20.12 15.96
N GLY A 418 0.51 -19.71 14.90
CA GLY A 418 0.76 -18.43 14.23
C GLY A 418 0.53 -17.24 15.15
N LEU A 419 1.46 -16.28 15.13
CA LEU A 419 1.38 -15.07 15.96
C LEU A 419 0.98 -13.88 15.08
N ILE A 420 -0.24 -13.40 15.28
CA ILE A 420 -0.73 -12.16 14.68
C ILE A 420 -0.90 -11.18 15.84
N SER A 421 -0.06 -10.15 15.89
CA SER A 421 -0.17 -9.13 16.92
C SER A 421 -1.43 -8.29 16.70
N PRO A 422 -2.06 -7.76 17.78
CA PRO A 422 -3.10 -6.76 17.64
C PRO A 422 -2.61 -5.57 16.80
N PRO A 423 -3.46 -4.95 15.97
CA PRO A 423 -3.08 -3.72 15.25
C PRO A 423 -2.72 -2.56 16.20
N PRO A 424 -3.55 -2.20 17.20
CA PRO A 424 -3.19 -1.16 18.15
C PRO A 424 -2.39 -1.72 19.33
N HIS A 425 -1.69 -0.83 20.02
CA HIS A 425 -1.29 -1.07 21.41
C HIS A 425 -2.54 -0.97 22.29
N HIS A 426 -2.86 -2.02 23.07
CA HIS A 426 -4.06 -2.02 23.93
C HIS A 426 -3.97 -1.08 25.14
N ASP A 427 -2.79 -0.51 25.37
CA ASP A 427 -2.46 0.50 26.37
C ASP A 427 -2.13 1.86 25.73
N ILE A 428 -2.46 2.07 24.44
CA ILE A 428 -2.35 3.36 23.76
C ILE A 428 -3.59 3.59 22.89
N TYR A 429 -4.56 4.33 23.40
CA TYR A 429 -5.72 4.80 22.64
C TYR A 429 -5.73 6.32 22.43
N SER A 430 -4.87 7.04 23.14
CA SER A 430 -4.67 8.47 22.97
C SER A 430 -3.20 8.89 23.12
N ILE A 431 -2.93 10.18 22.91
CA ILE A 431 -1.59 10.73 23.11
C ILE A 431 -1.19 10.75 24.58
N GLU A 432 -2.16 10.86 25.49
CA GLU A 432 -1.98 10.76 26.93
C GLU A 432 -1.56 9.35 27.35
N ASP A 433 -2.16 8.32 26.73
CA ASP A 433 -1.76 6.93 26.97
C ASP A 433 -0.34 6.65 26.45
N LEU A 434 0.04 7.22 25.30
CA LEU A 434 1.43 7.16 24.82
C LEU A 434 2.39 7.81 25.84
N LYS A 435 2.00 8.96 26.41
CA LYS A 435 2.76 9.60 27.48
C LYS A 435 2.89 8.69 28.71
N GLN A 436 1.83 7.97 29.07
CA GLN A 436 1.88 7.00 30.18
C GLN A 436 2.85 5.85 29.87
N LEU A 437 2.81 5.25 28.68
CA LEU A 437 3.78 4.21 28.33
C LEU A 437 5.22 4.72 28.32
N ILE A 438 5.46 5.95 27.85
CA ILE A 438 6.79 6.58 27.93
C ILE A 438 7.25 6.72 29.39
N HIS A 439 6.34 7.12 30.29
CA HIS A 439 6.63 7.19 31.72
C HIS A 439 7.00 5.82 32.28
N ASP A 440 6.20 4.80 32.00
CA ASP A 440 6.41 3.43 32.51
C ASP A 440 7.73 2.84 32.02
N LEU A 441 8.09 3.05 30.75
CA LEU A 441 9.37 2.62 30.19
C LEU A 441 10.56 3.32 30.86
N LYS A 442 10.44 4.61 31.19
CA LYS A 442 11.46 5.34 31.94
C LYS A 442 11.55 4.91 33.40
N CYS A 443 10.45 4.49 34.01
CA CYS A 443 10.46 3.87 35.34
C CYS A 443 11.17 2.51 35.32
N ALA A 444 10.94 1.70 34.29
CA ALA A 444 11.57 0.39 34.13
C ALA A 444 13.07 0.49 33.83
N ASN A 445 13.49 1.52 33.07
CA ASN A 445 14.90 1.80 32.79
C ASN A 445 15.16 3.33 32.74
N PRO A 446 15.57 3.94 33.86
CA PRO A 446 15.82 5.38 33.93
C PRO A 446 16.95 5.88 33.03
N SER A 447 17.85 4.98 32.62
CA SER A 447 19.00 5.30 31.78
C SER A 447 18.71 5.23 30.28
N ALA A 448 17.64 4.54 29.87
CA ALA A 448 17.32 4.36 28.46
C ALA A 448 16.60 5.58 27.88
N ARG A 449 16.92 5.91 26.62
CA ARG A 449 16.09 6.85 25.85
C ARG A 449 14.89 6.11 25.27
N VAL A 450 13.77 6.81 25.15
CA VAL A 450 12.55 6.27 24.53
C VAL A 450 12.35 6.90 23.16
N HIS A 451 12.13 6.06 22.14
CA HIS A 451 11.87 6.45 20.76
C HIS A 451 10.50 5.96 20.33
N VAL A 452 9.81 6.71 19.49
CA VAL A 452 8.53 6.28 18.91
C VAL A 452 8.71 6.09 17.41
N LYS A 453 8.52 4.87 16.92
CA LYS A 453 8.58 4.56 15.49
C LYS A 453 7.22 4.80 14.85
N LEU A 454 7.14 5.85 14.05
CA LEU A 454 6.00 6.22 13.22
C LEU A 454 6.23 5.81 11.75
N VAL A 455 5.20 5.96 10.93
CA VAL A 455 5.26 5.87 9.47
C VAL A 455 4.87 7.24 8.94
N ALA A 456 5.55 7.69 7.87
CA ALA A 456 5.18 8.95 7.24
C ALA A 456 3.75 8.86 6.69
N GLU A 457 2.95 9.86 7.02
CA GLU A 457 1.62 10.09 6.46
C GLU A 457 1.70 11.07 5.29
#